data_AF-A0A2G6BVU5-F1
#
_entry.id   AF-A0A2G6BVU5-F1
#
_cell.length_a   1.000
_cell.length_b   1.000
_cell.length_c   1.000
_cell.angle_alpha   90.00
_cell.angle_beta   90.00
_cell.angle_gamma   90.00
#
_symmetry.space_group_name_H-M   'P 1'
#
loop_
_entity.id
_entity.type
_entity.pdbx_description
1 polymer ?
#
loop_
_entity_poly.entity_id
_entity_poly.type
_entity_poly.pdbx_seq_one_letter_code
_entity_poly.pdbx_strand_id
1 'polypeptide(L)'
;MAYFDGQPAIVQRSGGQINVYYGGALTPDGPGHGHVKATGGPLGENIVFWRLPDSEGGQVIVDNRFSVMNGNDLRDHLTGF
;
A
#
# COMPACT_ATOMS: atom_id res chain seq x y z
N MET A 1 4.44 12.13 9.13
CA MET A 1 3.88 10.80 9.48
C MET A 1 3.05 10.42 8.28
N ALA A 2 3.34 9.30 7.63
CA ALA A 2 2.60 8.88 6.44
C ALA A 2 1.28 8.23 6.85
N TYR A 3 0.26 8.40 6.01
CA TYR A 3 -1.05 7.79 6.18
C TYR A 3 -1.48 7.13 4.88
N PHE A 4 -2.05 5.94 4.98
CA PHE A 4 -2.66 5.21 3.87
C PHE A 4 -4.12 4.94 4.22
N ASP A 5 -5.05 5.40 3.38
CA ASP A 5 -6.50 5.34 3.64
C ASP A 5 -6.90 5.85 5.04
N GLY A 6 -6.27 6.96 5.45
CA GLY A 6 -6.51 7.61 6.74
C GLY A 6 -5.89 6.90 7.95
N GLN A 7 -5.18 5.78 7.76
CA GLN A 7 -4.51 5.04 8.83
C GLN A 7 -3.00 5.31 8.85
N PRO A 8 -2.35 5.33 10.03
CA PRO A 8 -0.90 5.45 10.12
C PRO A 8 -0.20 4.38 9.28
N ALA A 9 0.81 4.80 8.52
CA ALA A 9 1.50 3.94 7.57
C ALA A 9 3.02 4.05 7.64
N ILE A 10 3.70 2.93 7.32
CA ILE A 10 5.14 2.88 7.06
C ILE A 10 5.32 2.70 5.54
N VAL A 11 6.13 3.59 4.94
CA VAL A 11 6.46 3.55 3.51
C VAL A 11 7.92 3.14 3.34
N GLN A 12 8.16 2.08 2.57
CA GLN A 12 9.49 1.57 2.25
C GLN A 12 9.70 1.60 0.73
N ARG A 13 10.72 2.34 0.27
CA ARG A 13 11.06 2.49 -1.15
C ARG A 13 12.36 1.73 -1.45
N SER A 14 12.32 0.75 -2.35
CA SER A 14 13.51 -0.02 -2.75
C SER A 14 13.35 -0.61 -4.16
N GLY A 15 14.39 -0.52 -4.99
CA GLY A 15 14.45 -1.20 -6.29
C GLY A 15 13.33 -0.83 -7.28
N GLY A 16 12.80 0.40 -7.23
CA GLY A 16 11.67 0.84 -8.06
C GLY A 16 10.28 0.35 -7.58
N GLN A 17 10.25 -0.28 -6.41
CA GLN A 17 9.04 -0.70 -5.72
C GLN A 17 8.83 0.13 -4.45
N ILE A 18 7.57 0.36 -4.13
CA ILE A 18 7.12 1.02 -2.91
C ILE A 18 6.26 0.02 -2.16
N ASN A 19 6.60 -0.25 -0.90
CA ASN A 19 5.82 -1.05 0.01
C ASN A 19 5.19 -0.12 1.04
N VAL A 20 3.88 -0.23 1.26
CA VAL A 20 3.18 0.50 2.31
C VAL A 20 2.53 -0.51 3.26
N TYR A 21 2.78 -0.34 4.54
CA TYR A 21 2.22 -1.14 5.63
C TYR A 21 1.34 -0.24 6.50
N TYR A 22 0.10 -0.64 6.78
CA TYR A 22 -0.88 0.18 7.51
C TYR A 22 -1.83 -0.71 8.32
N GLY A 23 -2.48 -0.13 9.34
CA GLY A 23 -3.55 -0.81 10.08
C GLY A 23 -3.13 -1.99 10.99
N GLY A 24 -1.83 -2.25 11.14
CA GLY A 24 -1.32 -3.32 12.01
C GLY A 24 -1.47 -3.04 13.51
N ALA A 25 -1.61 -4.11 14.31
CA ALA A 25 -1.57 -4.02 15.75
C ALA A 25 -0.17 -3.62 16.24
N LEU A 26 -0.09 -2.68 17.19
CA LEU A 26 1.17 -2.19 17.79
C LEU A 26 2.09 -1.39 16.82
N THR A 27 1.50 -0.64 15.87
CA THR A 27 2.11 0.27 14.85
C THR A 27 2.37 -0.40 13.49
N PRO A 28 2.44 0.36 12.37
CA PRO A 28 1.76 0.01 11.13
C PRO A 28 2.10 -1.32 10.45
N ASP A 29 3.25 -1.91 10.76
CA ASP A 29 3.77 -3.17 10.23
C ASP A 29 3.63 -4.36 11.20
N GLY A 30 2.97 -4.17 12.34
CA GLY A 30 2.70 -5.25 13.28
C GLY A 30 1.70 -6.29 12.75
N PRO A 31 1.35 -7.31 13.56
CA PRO A 31 0.46 -8.39 13.15
C PRO A 31 -0.87 -7.87 12.57
N GLY A 32 -1.31 -8.49 11.48
CA GLY A 32 -2.56 -8.14 10.81
C GLY A 32 -2.54 -6.84 10.01
N HIS A 33 -1.36 -6.27 9.71
CA HIS A 33 -1.29 -5.09 8.85
C HIS A 33 -1.79 -5.35 7.42
N GLY A 34 -2.36 -4.30 6.83
CA GLY A 34 -2.54 -4.22 5.38
C GLY A 34 -1.20 -4.01 4.70
N HIS A 35 -1.07 -4.53 3.48
CA HIS A 35 0.16 -4.45 2.70
C HIS A 35 -0.15 -4.05 1.26
N VAL A 36 0.46 -2.94 0.85
CA VAL A 36 0.34 -2.40 -0.51
C VAL A 36 1.71 -2.47 -1.16
N LYS A 37 1.75 -2.91 -2.41
CA LYS A 37 2.93 -2.77 -3.27
C LYS A 37 2.55 -1.93 -4.46
N ALA A 38 3.32 -0.88 -4.70
CA ALA A 38 3.26 -0.09 -5.90
C ALA A 38 4.57 -0.18 -6.69
N THR A 39 4.45 -0.10 -8.01
CA THR A 39 5.59 0.00 -8.93
C THR A 39 5.50 1.34 -9.65
N GLY A 40 6.62 2.04 -9.79
CA GLY A 40 6.59 3.34 -10.46
C GLY A 40 7.87 4.13 -10.40
N GLY A 41 8.27 4.66 -11.56
CA GLY A 41 9.26 5.73 -11.69
C GLY A 41 8.57 7.11 -11.83
N PRO A 42 9.24 8.13 -12.36
CA PRO A 42 8.82 9.55 -12.30
C PRO A 42 7.44 9.91 -12.89
N LEU A 43 6.75 8.99 -13.56
CA LEU A 43 5.44 9.20 -14.20
C LEU A 43 4.23 8.72 -13.38
N GLY A 44 4.41 8.03 -12.25
CA GLY A 44 3.30 7.58 -11.42
C GLY A 44 3.62 6.29 -10.66
N GLU A 45 3.05 6.16 -9.46
CA GLU A 45 3.23 5.01 -8.56
C GLU A 45 1.95 4.16 -8.63
N ASN A 46 1.92 3.05 -9.37
CA ASN A 46 0.70 2.24 -9.53
C ASN A 46 0.70 1.05 -8.56
N ILE A 47 -0.37 0.88 -7.79
CA ILE A 47 -0.57 -0.25 -6.89
C ILE A 47 -0.80 -1.54 -7.70
N VAL A 48 0.15 -2.46 -7.57
CA VAL A 48 0.12 -3.79 -8.20
C VAL A 48 -0.34 -4.89 -7.23
N PHE A 49 -0.37 -4.59 -5.93
CA PHE A 49 -0.85 -5.52 -4.91
C PHE A 49 -1.41 -4.75 -3.73
N TRP A 50 -2.54 -5.20 -3.19
CA TRP A 50 -3.15 -4.62 -2.00
C TRP A 50 -3.89 -5.69 -1.20
N ARG A 51 -3.38 -5.98 0.01
CA ARG A 51 -4.07 -6.72 1.07
C ARG A 51 -4.58 -5.76 2.14
N LEU A 52 -5.85 -5.90 2.52
CA LEU A 52 -6.45 -5.19 3.65
C LEU A 52 -5.85 -5.64 4.98
N PRO A 53 -5.87 -4.80 6.03
CA PRO A 53 -5.55 -5.25 7.38
C PRO A 53 -6.58 -6.27 7.87
N ASP A 54 -6.21 -7.06 8.87
CA ASP A 54 -7.10 -8.07 9.47
C ASP A 54 -8.36 -7.44 10.08
N SER A 55 -8.25 -6.19 10.58
CA SER A 55 -9.39 -5.39 11.06
C SER A 55 -10.43 -5.09 9.99
N GLU A 56 -10.04 -5.18 8.71
CA GLU A 56 -10.89 -4.99 7.53
C GLU A 56 -11.11 -6.31 6.76
N GLY A 57 -10.76 -7.44 7.38
CA GLY A 57 -11.00 -8.79 6.84
C GLY A 57 -9.83 -9.43 6.12
N GLY A 58 -8.67 -8.77 6.03
CA GLY A 58 -7.41 -9.40 5.58
C GLY A 58 -7.36 -9.85 4.11
N GLN A 59 -8.38 -9.51 3.33
CA GLN A 59 -8.53 -9.95 1.93
C GLN A 59 -7.60 -9.17 0.98
N VAL A 60 -7.17 -9.84 -0.09
CA VAL A 60 -6.45 -9.19 -1.20
C VAL A 60 -7.47 -8.61 -2.17
N ILE A 61 -7.49 -7.29 -2.31
CA ILE A 61 -8.43 -6.57 -3.19
C ILE A 61 -7.79 -6.11 -4.50
N VAL A 62 -6.46 -6.06 -4.55
CA VAL A 62 -5.69 -5.86 -5.78
C VAL A 62 -4.64 -6.92 -5.89
N ASP A 63 -4.62 -7.66 -7.00
CA ASP A 63 -3.55 -8.57 -7.36
C ASP A 63 -3.25 -8.47 -8.87
N ASN A 64 -2.54 -7.41 -9.21
CA ASN A 64 -2.26 -6.99 -10.57
C ASN A 64 -0.79 -7.20 -10.95
N ARG A 65 -0.15 -8.20 -10.32
CA ARG A 65 1.26 -8.55 -10.51
C ARG A 65 1.65 -8.81 -11.98
N PHE A 66 0.67 -9.03 -12.86
CA PHE A 66 0.87 -9.33 -14.28
C PHE A 66 0.08 -8.43 -15.25
N SER A 67 -0.67 -7.43 -14.77
CA SER A 67 -1.50 -6.58 -15.63
C SER A 67 -1.70 -5.21 -14.99
N VAL A 68 -1.16 -4.16 -15.60
CA VAL A 68 -1.31 -2.78 -15.12
C VAL A 68 -2.75 -2.33 -15.39
N MET A 69 -3.60 -2.36 -14.36
CA MET A 69 -4.92 -1.74 -14.44
C MET A 69 -4.78 -0.22 -14.19
N ASN A 70 -5.42 0.58 -15.05
CA ASN A 70 -5.56 2.02 -14.82
C ASN A 70 -6.50 2.27 -13.64
N GLY A 71 -6.16 3.19 -12.75
CA GLY A 71 -7.02 3.64 -11.64
C GLY A 71 -6.56 3.30 -10.22
N ASN A 72 -5.41 2.63 -10.05
CA ASN A 72 -4.86 2.31 -8.73
C ASN A 72 -3.60 3.16 -8.43
N ASP A 73 -3.67 4.49 -8.57
CA ASP A 73 -2.52 5.35 -8.24
C ASP A 73 -2.32 5.38 -6.71
N LEU A 74 -1.10 5.11 -6.26
CA LEU A 74 -0.72 5.13 -4.85
C LEU A 74 -0.99 6.52 -4.23
N ARG A 75 -0.88 7.58 -5.02
CA ARG A 75 -1.05 8.97 -4.57
C ARG A 75 -2.49 9.31 -4.17
N ASP A 76 -3.46 8.54 -4.66
CA ASP A 76 -4.87 8.72 -4.28
C ASP A 76 -5.12 8.24 -2.84
N HIS A 77 -4.27 7.37 -2.33
CA HIS A 77 -4.42 6.72 -1.02
C HIS A 77 -3.37 7.16 0.02
N LEU A 78 -2.17 7.51 -0.45
CA LEU A 78 -1.03 7.83 0.41
C LEU A 78 -0.89 9.35 0.62
N THR A 79 -0.89 9.78 1.88
CA THR A 79 -0.74 11.20 2.27
C THR A 79 0.32 11.40 3.34
N GLY A 80 0.84 12.63 3.47
CA GLY A 80 1.76 13.02 4.56
C GLY A 80 3.17 12.43 4.49
N PHE A 81 3.65 12.11 3.28
CA PHE A 81 4.98 11.56 3.00
C PHE A 81 5.85 12.52 2.19
#